data_AF-A0A174UD31-F1
#
_entry.id   AF-A0A174UD31-F1
#
_cell.length_a   1.000
_cell.length_b   1.000
_cell.length_c   1.000
_cell.angle_alpha   90.00
_cell.angle_beta   90.00
_cell.angle_gamma   90.00
#
_symmetry.space_group_name_H-M   'P 1'
#
loop_
_entity.id
_entity.type
_entity.pdbx_description
1 polymer ?
#
loop_
_entity_poly.entity_id
_entity_poly.type
_entity_poly.pdbx_seq_one_letter_code
_entity_poly.pdbx_strand_id
1 'polypeptide(L)'
;MAYGYRAMIKLLQNYRKLNGCRTISDFINRWAPSVENNTSGYISRVCREMQVPSNYVPDVNDRGTMCVFAAAMSQVENGTPAVMEDVQAGWDLL
;
A
#
# COMPACT_ATOMS: atom_id res chain seq x y z
N MET A 1 0.55 7.76 14.80
CA MET A 1 1.15 8.03 13.47
C MET A 1 0.12 8.32 12.35
N ALA A 2 -1.12 8.65 12.70
CA ALA A 2 -2.25 8.76 11.75
C ALA A 2 -2.00 9.66 10.51
N TYR A 3 -1.38 10.83 10.66
CA TYR A 3 -1.10 11.72 9.52
C TYR A 3 -0.12 11.13 8.49
N GLY A 4 0.81 10.27 8.91
CA GLY A 4 1.70 9.55 8.00
C GLY A 4 0.94 8.54 7.14
N TYR A 5 0.07 7.75 7.77
CA TYR A 5 -0.80 6.82 7.06
C TYR A 5 -1.81 7.53 6.17
N ARG A 6 -2.37 8.66 6.60
CA ARG A 6 -3.20 9.53 5.75
C ARG A 6 -2.47 9.93 4.48
N ALA A 7 -1.24 10.44 4.61
CA ALA A 7 -0.44 10.86 3.46
C ALA A 7 -0.15 9.69 2.50
N MET A 8 0.22 8.52 3.06
CA MET A 8 0.45 7.30 2.30
C MET A 8 -0.80 6.85 1.54
N ILE A 9 -1.95 6.75 2.20
CA ILE A 9 -3.19 6.31 1.56
C ILE A 9 -3.63 7.32 0.47
N LYS A 10 -3.52 8.62 0.74
CA LYS A 10 -3.83 9.65 -0.27
C LYS A 10 -2.93 9.54 -1.49
N LEU A 11 -1.64 9.22 -1.28
CA LEU A 11 -0.69 9.02 -2.36
C LEU A 11 -1.07 7.81 -3.23
N LEU A 12 -1.47 6.69 -2.62
CA LEU A 12 -1.96 5.52 -3.34
C LEU A 12 -3.24 5.82 -4.13
N GLN A 13 -4.21 6.56 -3.54
CA GLN A 13 -5.37 7.03 -4.29
C GLN A 13 -4.99 7.90 -5.49
N ASN A 14 -3.97 8.75 -5.34
CA ASN A 14 -3.43 9.56 -6.42
C ASN A 14 -2.73 8.73 -7.50
N TYR A 15 -2.01 7.66 -7.14
CA TYR A 15 -1.40 6.76 -8.12
C TYR A 15 -2.46 6.11 -9.01
N ARG A 16 -3.60 5.71 -8.42
CA ARG A 16 -4.74 5.23 -9.20
C ARG A 16 -5.30 6.31 -10.13
N LYS A 17 -5.56 7.51 -9.58
CA LYS A 17 -6.27 8.59 -10.28
C LYS A 17 -5.42 9.27 -11.37
N LEU A 18 -4.15 9.53 -11.09
CA LEU A 18 -3.27 10.37 -11.90
C LEU A 18 -2.29 9.55 -12.75
N ASN A 19 -1.93 8.34 -12.33
CA ASN A 19 -0.93 7.52 -13.00
C ASN A 19 -1.49 6.23 -13.58
N GLY A 20 -2.77 5.95 -13.37
CA GLY A 20 -3.43 4.77 -13.91
C GLY A 20 -2.96 3.45 -13.30
N CYS A 21 -2.32 3.47 -12.11
CA CYS A 21 -1.91 2.25 -11.42
C CYS A 21 -3.14 1.37 -11.14
N ARG A 22 -3.06 0.07 -11.47
CA ARG A 22 -4.18 -0.86 -11.29
C ARG A 22 -3.87 -1.98 -10.34
N THR A 23 -2.78 -2.67 -10.57
CA THR A 23 -2.39 -3.85 -9.80
C THR A 23 -1.47 -3.45 -8.65
N ILE A 24 -1.37 -4.31 -7.63
CA ILE A 24 -0.36 -4.16 -6.57
C ILE A 24 1.04 -3.92 -7.16
N SER A 25 1.37 -4.63 -8.24
CA SER A 25 2.63 -4.48 -8.95
C SER A 25 2.82 -3.04 -9.48
N ASP A 26 1.80 -2.41 -10.03
CA ASP A 26 1.90 -1.03 -10.54
C ASP A 26 2.14 -0.02 -9.42
N PHE A 27 1.44 -0.19 -8.29
CA PHE A 27 1.62 0.69 -7.13
C PHE A 27 3.03 0.57 -6.56
N ILE A 28 3.53 -0.65 -6.38
CA ILE A 28 4.83 -0.88 -5.76
C ILE A 28 5.97 -0.51 -6.72
N ASN A 29 5.86 -0.80 -8.02
CA ASN A 29 6.88 -0.35 -8.99
C ASN A 29 7.02 1.18 -9.02
N ARG A 30 5.93 1.91 -8.79
CA ARG A 30 5.94 3.36 -8.69
C ARG A 30 6.48 3.86 -7.35
N TRP A 31 6.18 3.15 -6.27
CA TRP A 31 6.64 3.47 -4.92
C TRP A 31 8.14 3.21 -4.72
N ALA A 32 8.60 2.03 -5.13
CA ALA A 32 9.97 1.55 -4.98
C ALA A 32 10.46 0.95 -6.32
N PRO A 33 10.94 1.79 -7.25
CA PRO A 33 11.44 1.33 -8.55
C PRO A 33 12.64 0.37 -8.41
N SER A 34 12.72 -0.56 -9.36
CA SER A 34 13.60 -1.74 -9.31
C SER A 34 15.09 -1.48 -9.55
N VAL A 35 15.47 -0.23 -9.83
CA VAL A 35 16.88 0.16 -10.02
C VAL A 35 17.67 0.05 -8.72
N GLU A 36 17.02 0.30 -7.58
CA GLU A 36 17.64 0.31 -6.25
C GLU A 36 17.00 -0.71 -5.29
N ASN A 37 15.86 -1.31 -5.65
CA ASN A 37 15.06 -2.13 -4.75
C ASN A 37 14.76 -3.52 -5.32
N ASN A 38 14.63 -4.51 -4.44
CA ASN A 38 14.05 -5.80 -4.79
C ASN A 38 12.52 -5.70 -4.89
N THR A 39 12.04 -5.05 -5.95
CA THR A 39 10.61 -4.77 -6.16
C THR A 39 9.77 -6.05 -6.26
N SER A 40 10.31 -7.13 -6.82
CA SER A 40 9.62 -8.43 -6.86
C SER A 40 9.43 -9.04 -5.47
N GLY A 41 10.44 -8.91 -4.60
CA GLY A 41 10.36 -9.28 -3.18
C GLY A 41 9.31 -8.45 -2.42
N TYR A 42 9.27 -7.14 -2.68
CA TYR A 42 8.27 -6.24 -2.11
C TYR A 42 6.86 -6.67 -2.53
N ILE A 43 6.60 -6.82 -3.84
CA ILE A 43 5.30 -7.26 -4.37
C ILE A 43 4.88 -8.59 -3.74
N SER A 44 5.79 -9.57 -3.70
CA SER A 44 5.50 -10.88 -3.12
C SER A 44 5.13 -10.79 -1.64
N ARG A 45 5.82 -9.94 -0.88
CA ARG A 45 5.53 -9.75 0.54
C ARG A 45 4.16 -9.10 0.74
N VAL A 46 3.87 -8.00 0.05
CA VAL A 46 2.58 -7.31 0.14
C VAL A 46 1.42 -8.22 -0.26
N CYS A 47 1.55 -8.93 -1.38
CA CYS A 47 0.52 -9.87 -1.83
C CYS A 47 0.24 -10.96 -0.78
N ARG A 48 1.29 -11.46 -0.12
CA ARG A 48 1.17 -12.46 0.94
C ARG A 48 0.47 -11.91 2.19
N GLU A 49 0.84 -10.71 2.66
CA GLU A 49 0.20 -10.10 3.83
C GLU A 49 -1.26 -9.74 3.54
N MET A 50 -1.57 -9.31 2.31
CA MET A 50 -2.95 -9.03 1.86
C MET A 50 -3.74 -10.30 1.52
N GLN A 51 -3.11 -11.47 1.43
CA GLN A 51 -3.70 -12.74 0.98
C GLN A 51 -4.36 -12.67 -0.41
N VAL A 52 -3.72 -11.96 -1.34
CA VAL A 52 -4.21 -11.76 -2.71
C VAL A 52 -3.14 -12.13 -3.75
N PRO A 53 -3.52 -12.48 -4.99
CA PRO A 53 -2.56 -12.70 -6.06
C PRO A 53 -1.91 -11.38 -6.52
N SER A 54 -0.77 -11.46 -7.21
CA SER A 54 -0.02 -10.29 -7.70
C SER A 54 -0.72 -9.47 -8.78
N ASN A 55 -1.73 -10.05 -9.44
CA ASN A 55 -2.61 -9.39 -10.39
C ASN A 55 -3.86 -8.78 -9.73
N TYR A 56 -3.98 -8.84 -8.41
CA TYR A 56 -5.10 -8.24 -7.68
C TYR A 56 -5.14 -6.74 -7.91
N VAL A 57 -6.36 -6.24 -8.13
CA VAL A 57 -6.67 -4.82 -8.35
C VAL A 57 -7.36 -4.32 -7.08
N PRO A 58 -6.65 -3.66 -6.16
CA PRO A 58 -7.25 -3.13 -4.95
C PRO A 58 -8.26 -2.01 -5.28
N ASP A 59 -9.40 -2.00 -4.57
CA ASP A 59 -10.30 -0.85 -4.57
C ASP A 59 -9.74 0.24 -3.66
N VAL A 60 -9.36 1.37 -4.26
CA VAL A 60 -8.75 2.50 -3.54
C VAL A 60 -9.75 3.35 -2.75
N ASN A 61 -11.05 3.08 -2.91
CA ASN A 61 -12.13 3.74 -2.16
C ASN A 61 -12.64 2.86 -1.01
N ASP A 62 -12.25 1.58 -0.98
CA ASP A 62 -12.60 0.67 0.10
C ASP A 62 -11.63 0.83 1.28
N ARG A 63 -12.18 1.17 2.45
CA ARG A 63 -11.43 1.40 3.69
C ARG A 63 -10.63 0.17 4.09
N GLY A 64 -11.25 -1.01 4.07
CA GLY A 64 -10.61 -2.26 4.51
C GLY A 64 -9.40 -2.59 3.66
N THR A 65 -9.59 -2.56 2.34
CA THR A 65 -8.56 -2.83 1.34
C THR A 65 -7.38 -1.89 1.49
N MET A 66 -7.66 -0.58 1.60
CA MET A 66 -6.59 0.42 1.69
C MET A 66 -5.86 0.42 3.03
N CYS A 67 -6.54 0.15 4.14
CA CYS A 67 -5.88 -0.02 5.43
C CYS A 67 -4.96 -1.26 5.43
N VAL A 68 -5.43 -2.39 4.93
CA VAL A 68 -4.61 -3.62 4.84
C VAL A 68 -3.44 -3.41 3.87
N PHE A 69 -3.65 -2.73 2.74
CA PHE A 69 -2.60 -2.44 1.79
C PHE A 69 -1.52 -1.50 2.37
N ALA A 70 -1.93 -0.41 3.00
CA ALA A 70 -1.00 0.53 3.65
C ALA A 70 -0.24 -0.13 4.81
N ALA A 71 -0.91 -0.98 5.60
CA ALA A 71 -0.27 -1.76 6.66
C ALA A 71 0.78 -2.75 6.10
N ALA A 72 0.44 -3.47 5.03
CA ALA A 72 1.36 -4.42 4.39
C ALA A 72 2.61 -3.73 3.83
N MET A 73 2.45 -2.58 3.16
CA MET A 73 3.57 -1.77 2.68
C MET A 73 4.41 -1.24 3.85
N SER A 74 3.78 -0.68 4.88
CA SER A 74 4.47 -0.17 6.08
C SER A 74 5.31 -1.25 6.78
N GLN A 75 4.83 -2.50 6.81
CA GLN A 75 5.59 -3.62 7.35
C GLN A 75 6.83 -3.96 6.52
N VAL A 76 6.77 -3.82 5.20
CA VAL A 76 7.95 -4.00 4.34
C VAL A 76 8.99 -2.92 4.60
N GLU A 77 8.56 -1.67 4.73
CA GLU A 77 9.45 -0.51 4.97
C GLU A 77 10.12 -0.55 6.34
N ASN A 78 9.35 -0.89 7.39
CA ASN A 78 9.80 -0.76 8.79
C ASN A 78 10.23 -2.09 9.41
N GLY A 79 10.02 -3.22 8.72
CA GLY A 79 10.30 -4.56 9.23
C GLY A 79 9.42 -5.03 10.39
N THR A 80 8.44 -4.21 10.82
CA THR A 80 7.55 -4.49 11.95
C THR A 80 6.08 -4.31 11.55
N PRO A 81 5.15 -5.11 12.10
CA PRO A 81 3.73 -4.98 11.77
C PRO A 81 3.20 -3.58 12.10
N ALA A 82 2.43 -2.99 11.18
CA ALA A 82 1.76 -1.72 11.41
C ALA A 82 0.70 -1.85 12.51
N VAL A 83 0.59 -0.84 13.38
CA VAL A 83 -0.52 -0.71 14.32
C VAL A 83 -1.78 -0.35 13.53
N MET A 84 -2.72 -1.29 13.41
CA MET A 84 -3.88 -1.13 12.54
C MET A 84 -4.76 0.09 12.92
N GLU A 85 -4.85 0.40 14.22
CA GLU A 85 -5.58 1.58 14.71
C GLU A 85 -5.00 2.89 14.13
N ASP A 86 -3.67 2.99 14.02
CA ASP A 86 -3.00 4.16 13.43
C ASP A 86 -3.28 4.27 11.91
N VAL A 87 -3.37 3.13 11.21
CA VAL A 87 -3.67 3.09 9.78
C VAL A 87 -5.12 3.49 9.52
N GLN A 88 -6.03 2.97 10.33
CA GLN A 88 -7.45 3.29 10.30
C GLN A 88 -7.70 4.76 10.65
N ALA A 89 -7.06 5.28 11.69
CA ALA A 89 -7.11 6.70 12.00
C ALA A 89 -6.56 7.56 10.85
N GLY A 90 -5.54 7.07 10.13
CA GLY A 90 -5.06 7.73 8.92
C GLY A 90 -6.09 7.77 7.78
N TRP A 91 -6.87 6.70 7.60
CA TRP A 91 -7.98 6.67 6.65
C TRP A 91 -9.08 7.67 7.03
N ASP A 92 -9.46 7.71 8.31
CA ASP A 92 -10.56 8.55 8.80
C ASP A 92 -10.25 10.07 8.69
N LEU A 93 -9.02 10.43 8.34
CA LEU A 93 -8.55 11.80 8.09
C LEU A 93 -8.44 12.19 6.58
N LEU A 94 -8.88 11.33 5.65
CA LEU A 94 -8.67 11.50 4.19
C LEU A 94 -9.50 12.58 3.49
#